data_AF-A0A532AKM6-F1
#
_entry.id   AF-A0A532AKM6-F1
#
_cell.length_a   1.000
_cell.length_b   1.000
_cell.length_c   1.000
_cell.angle_alpha   90.00
_cell.angle_beta   90.00
_cell.angle_gamma   90.00
#
_symmetry.space_group_name_H-M   'P 1'
#
loop_
_entity.id
_entity.type
_entity.pdbx_description
1 polymer ?
#
loop_
_entity_poly.entity_id
_entity_poly.type
_entity_poly.pdbx_seq_one_letter_code
_entity_poly.pdbx_strand_id
1 'polypeptide(L)'
;TYLFIILTTRMLPAIVVIIPVILMFRVVGLSGSYLGIIMLYTAFNLAFTIWMMKSFFDELSPDVEDAARIDGSSGMRVFFKICLPQVIAGLAATFVFGLILTWNEFLFALLLSGPDTRTVPVAMNQA
;
A
#
# COMPACT_ATOMS: atom_id res chain seq x y z
N THR A 1 -10.92 4.64 16.02
CA THR A 1 -12.04 4.13 15.21
C THR A 1 -11.70 3.97 13.73
N TYR A 2 -11.23 5.01 13.02
CA TYR A 2 -10.92 4.91 11.58
C TYR A 2 -9.80 3.93 11.21
N LEU A 3 -8.69 3.92 11.97
CA LEU A 3 -7.60 2.97 11.73
C LEU A 3 -8.08 1.51 11.87
N PHE A 4 -8.95 1.25 12.85
CA PHE A 4 -9.55 -0.06 13.04
C PHE A 4 -10.39 -0.47 11.81
N ILE A 5 -11.23 0.42 11.28
CA ILE A 5 -12.00 0.18 10.04
C ILE A 5 -11.04 -0.12 8.88
N ILE A 6 -9.99 0.68 8.69
CA ILE A 6 -9.01 0.48 7.62
C ILE A 6 -8.32 -0.89 7.75
N LEU A 7 -7.97 -1.32 8.97
CA LEU A 7 -7.36 -2.64 9.18
C LEU A 7 -8.33 -3.79 8.89
N THR A 8 -9.61 -3.64 9.24
CA THR A 8 -10.60 -4.69 9.02
C THR A 8 -10.80 -5.02 7.54
N THR A 9 -10.58 -4.06 6.63
CA THR A 9 -10.67 -4.33 5.18
C THR A 9 -9.61 -5.31 4.69
N ARG A 10 -8.46 -5.39 5.37
CA ARG A 10 -7.37 -6.34 5.06
C ARG A 10 -7.53 -7.70 5.74
N MET A 11 -8.46 -7.84 6.68
CA MET A 11 -8.75 -9.13 7.32
C MET A 11 -9.62 -10.03 6.44
N LEU A 12 -10.22 -9.50 5.36
CA LEU A 12 -10.91 -10.30 4.35
C LEU A 12 -9.89 -11.13 3.56
N PRO A 13 -10.07 -12.47 3.49
CA PRO A 13 -9.19 -13.30 2.68
C PRO A 13 -9.29 -12.92 1.19
N ALA A 14 -8.14 -12.78 0.52
CA ALA A 14 -8.05 -12.43 -0.90
C ALA A 14 -8.95 -13.32 -1.79
N ILE A 15 -9.03 -14.62 -1.46
CA ILE A 15 -9.85 -15.60 -2.18
C ILE A 15 -11.35 -15.28 -2.16
N VAL A 16 -11.86 -14.60 -1.12
CA VAL A 16 -13.28 -14.26 -1.00
C VAL A 16 -13.66 -13.14 -1.96
N VAL A 17 -12.75 -12.20 -2.19
CA VAL A 17 -12.99 -11.00 -2.98
C VAL A 17 -12.47 -11.11 -4.42
N ILE A 18 -11.91 -12.26 -4.80
CA ILE A 18 -11.18 -12.38 -6.06
C ILE A 18 -12.05 -12.28 -7.30
N ILE A 19 -13.20 -12.96 -7.30
CA ILE A 19 -14.16 -12.94 -8.42
C ILE A 19 -14.67 -11.51 -8.69
N PRO A 20 -15.23 -10.78 -7.70
CA PRO A 20 -15.75 -9.44 -7.96
C PRO A 20 -14.64 -8.46 -8.37
N VAL A 21 -13.43 -8.59 -7.79
CA VAL A 21 -12.29 -7.74 -8.17
C VAL A 21 -11.88 -7.98 -9.63
N ILE A 22 -11.77 -9.24 -10.08
CA ILE A 22 -11.42 -9.54 -11.47
C ILE A 22 -12.48 -9.00 -12.42
N LEU A 23 -13.77 -9.19 -12.11
CA LEU A 23 -14.85 -8.66 -12.94
C LEU A 23 -14.79 -7.14 -13.05
N MET A 24 -14.54 -6.45 -11.93
CA MET A 24 -14.36 -5.00 -11.92
C MET A 24 -13.22 -4.58 -12.84
N PHE A 25 -12.04 -5.19 -12.71
CA PHE A 25 -10.87 -4.87 -13.53
C PHE A 25 -11.05 -5.20 -15.01
N ARG A 26 -11.85 -6.23 -15.34
CA ARG A 26 -12.23 -6.53 -16.73
C ARG A 26 -13.15 -5.47 -17.31
N VAL A 27 -14.17 -5.05 -16.56
CA VAL A 27 -15.13 -4.02 -17.01
C VAL A 27 -14.43 -2.69 -17.29
N VAL A 28 -13.46 -2.30 -16.47
CA VAL A 28 -12.68 -1.07 -16.68
C VAL A 28 -11.50 -1.23 -17.66
N GLY A 29 -11.31 -2.42 -18.25
CA GLY A 29 -10.26 -2.67 -19.25
C GLY A 29 -8.84 -2.75 -18.71
N LEU A 30 -8.66 -3.00 -17.41
CA LEU A 30 -7.35 -3.08 -16.74
C LEU A 30 -6.83 -4.51 -16.56
N SER A 31 -7.68 -5.51 -16.77
CA SER A 31 -7.28 -6.91 -16.76
C SER A 31 -6.16 -7.15 -17.77
N GLY A 32 -5.12 -7.89 -17.37
CA GLY A 32 -3.99 -8.22 -18.21
C GLY A 32 -2.93 -7.11 -18.37
N SER A 33 -3.09 -5.96 -17.70
CA SER A 33 -2.16 -4.83 -17.80
C SER A 33 -1.29 -4.67 -16.54
N TYR A 34 -0.07 -4.14 -16.71
CA TYR A 34 0.78 -3.77 -15.57
C TYR A 34 0.11 -2.76 -14.64
N LEU A 35 -0.59 -1.78 -15.21
CA LEU A 35 -1.29 -0.76 -14.43
C LEU A 35 -2.42 -1.37 -13.57
N GLY A 36 -3.13 -2.37 -14.10
CA GLY A 36 -4.11 -3.13 -13.34
C GLY A 36 -3.48 -3.85 -12.14
N ILE A 37 -2.37 -4.57 -12.37
CA ILE A 37 -1.66 -5.29 -11.30
C ILE A 37 -1.13 -4.31 -10.24
N ILE A 38 -0.53 -3.19 -10.64
CA ILE A 38 0.01 -2.17 -9.73
C ILE A 38 -1.10 -1.59 -8.85
N MET A 39 -2.23 -1.18 -9.44
CA MET A 39 -3.34 -0.59 -8.67
C MET A 39 -3.97 -1.60 -7.72
N LEU A 40 -4.11 -2.85 -8.16
CA LEU A 40 -4.61 -3.92 -7.30
C LEU A 40 -3.71 -4.12 -6.07
N TYR A 41 -2.42 -4.33 -6.29
CA TYR A 41 -1.47 -4.54 -5.19
C TYR A 41 -1.39 -3.32 -4.26
N THR A 42 -1.45 -2.11 -4.82
CA THR A 42 -1.50 -0.88 -4.04
C THR A 42 -2.73 -0.85 -3.15
N ALA A 43 -3.92 -1.11 -3.70
CA ALA A 43 -5.18 -1.10 -2.95
C ALA A 43 -5.18 -2.13 -1.81
N PHE A 44 -4.73 -3.37 -2.08
CA PHE A 44 -4.69 -4.42 -1.06
C PHE A 44 -3.66 -4.17 0.03
N ASN A 45 -2.51 -3.58 -0.30
CA ASN A 45 -1.45 -3.27 0.67
C ASN A 45 -1.63 -1.94 1.41
N LEU A 46 -2.49 -1.05 0.92
CA LEU A 46 -2.67 0.30 1.45
C LEU A 46 -3.01 0.33 2.94
N ALA A 47 -3.94 -0.51 3.40
CA ALA A 47 -4.33 -0.56 4.80
C ALA A 47 -3.15 -0.89 5.73
N PHE A 48 -2.31 -1.85 5.34
CA PHE A 48 -1.11 -2.22 6.08
C PHE A 48 -0.06 -1.11 6.04
N THR A 49 0.18 -0.51 4.86
CA THR A 49 1.10 0.62 4.71
C THR A 49 0.70 1.81 5.57
N ILE A 50 -0.59 2.17 5.59
CA ILE A 50 -1.10 3.27 6.44
C ILE A 50 -0.91 2.95 7.91
N TRP A 51 -1.28 1.73 8.33
CA TRP A 51 -1.14 1.32 9.73
C TRP A 51 0.32 1.35 10.19
N MET A 52 1.23 0.80 9.39
CA MET A 52 2.65 0.75 9.70
C MET A 52 3.29 2.14 9.68
N MET A 53 2.96 2.99 8.70
CA MET A 53 3.44 4.38 8.71
C MET A 53 2.91 5.15 9.91
N LYS A 54 1.65 4.93 10.30
CA LYS A 54 1.06 5.60 11.47
C LYS A 54 1.85 5.26 12.74
N SER A 55 2.28 4.01 12.95
CA SER A 55 3.04 3.68 14.17
C SER A 55 4.34 4.48 14.27
N PHE A 56 5.03 4.74 13.15
CA PHE A 56 6.22 5.60 13.15
C PHE A 56 5.89 7.08 13.35
N PHE A 57 4.78 7.58 12.78
CA PHE A 57 4.37 8.96 13.00
C PHE A 57 3.87 9.21 14.43
N ASP A 58 3.27 8.22 15.09
CA ASP A 58 2.80 8.32 16.48
C ASP A 58 3.97 8.46 17.49
N GLU A 59 5.20 8.10 17.09
CA GLU A 59 6.41 8.25 17.91
C GLU A 59 6.99 9.67 17.89
N LEU A 60 6.55 10.52 16.95
CA LEU A 60 7.02 11.90 16.85
C LEU A 60 6.48 12.75 18.01
N SER A 61 7.32 13.63 18.55
CA SER A 61 6.88 14.59 19.56
C SER A 61 5.97 15.66 18.94
N PRO A 62 4.73 15.85 19.44
CA PRO A 62 3.83 16.88 18.95
C PRO A 62 4.36 18.31 19.20
N ASP A 63 5.21 18.49 20.23
CA ASP A 63 5.79 19.79 20.58
C ASP A 63 6.61 20.40 19.44
N VAL A 64 7.27 19.55 18.63
CA VAL A 64 8.06 19.97 17.49
C VAL A 64 7.17 20.51 16.37
N GLU A 65 6.00 19.92 16.17
CA GLU A 65 5.02 20.41 15.19
C GLU A 65 4.40 21.74 15.63
N ASP A 66 4.06 21.85 16.92
CA ASP A 66 3.45 23.04 17.48
C ASP A 66 4.42 24.23 17.49
N ALA A 67 5.69 24.02 17.82
CA ALA A 67 6.73 25.04 17.68
C ALA A 67 6.83 25.55 16.24
N ALA A 68 6.85 24.64 15.26
CA ALA A 68 6.92 25.03 13.85
C ALA A 68 5.69 25.81 13.37
N ARG A 69 4.50 25.50 13.90
CA ARG A 69 3.25 26.24 13.63
C ARG A 69 3.28 27.63 14.25
N ILE A 70 3.81 27.78 15.47
CA ILE A 70 4.01 29.08 16.13
C ILE A 70 4.97 29.96 15.31
N ASP A 71 6.02 29.36 14.73
CA ASP A 71 6.95 30.03 13.81
C ASP A 71 6.33 30.37 12.43
N GLY A 72 5.03 30.16 12.23
CA GLY A 72 4.29 30.51 11.02
C GLY A 72 4.44 29.51 9.88
N SER A 73 4.94 28.29 10.12
CA SER A 73 5.01 27.26 9.08
C SER A 73 3.62 26.71 8.74
N SER A 74 3.32 26.60 7.44
CA SER A 74 2.11 25.92 6.98
C SER A 74 2.16 24.42 7.30
N GLY A 75 1.00 23.79 7.51
CA GLY A 75 0.93 22.35 7.81
C GLY A 75 1.63 21.46 6.78
N MET A 76 1.56 21.84 5.50
CA MET A 76 2.27 21.12 4.42
C MET A 76 3.79 21.21 4.57
N ARG A 77 4.30 22.37 4.98
CA ARG A 77 5.74 22.57 5.24
C ARG A 77 6.19 21.80 6.47
N VAL A 78 5.40 21.79 7.53
CA VAL A 78 5.66 20.99 8.74
C VAL A 78 5.73 19.51 8.37
N PHE A 79 4.75 18.98 7.64
CA PHE A 79 4.75 17.58 7.22
C PHE A 79 6.00 17.20 6.42
N PHE A 80 6.27 17.89 5.31
CA PHE A 80 7.35 17.48 4.40
C PHE A 80 8.76 17.83 4.88
N LYS A 81 8.94 18.90 5.66
CA LYS A 81 10.27 19.35 6.11
C LYS A 81 10.63 18.92 7.53
N ILE A 82 9.65 18.56 8.35
CA ILE A 82 9.86 18.23 9.76
C ILE A 82 9.45 16.79 10.02
N CYS A 83 8.18 16.42 9.80
CA CYS A 83 7.69 15.09 10.20
C CYS A 83 8.24 13.98 9.29
N LEU A 84 8.14 14.13 7.96
CA LEU A 84 8.51 13.09 7.00
C LEU A 84 10.01 12.68 7.06
N PRO A 85 10.99 13.60 7.17
CA PRO A 85 12.40 13.23 7.29
C PRO A 85 12.71 12.44 8.57
N GLN A 86 11.99 12.68 9.66
CA GLN A 86 12.20 11.98 10.93
C GLN A 86 11.78 10.51 10.85
N VAL A 87 10.76 10.19 10.06
CA VAL A 87 10.25 8.82 9.87
C VAL A 87 10.82 8.11 8.64
N ILE A 88 11.91 8.61 8.04
CA ILE A 88 12.46 8.04 6.80
C ILE A 88 12.89 6.57 6.96
N ALA A 89 13.39 6.19 8.14
CA ALA A 89 13.70 4.81 8.47
C ALA A 89 12.44 3.94 8.51
N GLY A 90 11.35 4.46 9.07
CA GLY A 90 10.04 3.81 9.07
C GLY A 90 9.44 3.68 7.67
N LEU A 91 9.62 4.70 6.83
CA LEU A 91 9.25 4.66 5.42
C LEU A 91 10.02 3.58 4.65
N ALA A 92 11.33 3.47 4.87
CA ALA A 92 12.16 2.43 4.27
C ALA A 92 11.74 1.03 4.71
N ALA A 93 11.47 0.83 6.01
CA ALA A 93 10.96 -0.45 6.52
C ALA A 93 9.61 -0.80 5.87
N THR A 94 8.67 0.15 5.82
CA THR A 94 7.35 -0.04 5.22
C THR A 94 7.45 -0.37 3.73
N PHE A 95 8.37 0.29 3.00
CA PHE A 95 8.64 -0.01 1.60
C PHE A 95 9.12 -1.45 1.41
N VAL A 96 10.08 -1.92 2.23
CA VAL A 96 10.60 -3.28 2.15
C VAL A 96 9.51 -4.31 2.45
N PHE A 97 8.70 -4.10 3.50
CA PHE A 97 7.56 -4.98 3.78
C PHE A 97 6.54 -4.99 2.63
N GLY A 98 6.21 -3.81 2.09
CA GLY A 98 5.33 -3.69 0.92
C GLY A 98 5.85 -4.45 -0.29
N LEU A 99 7.17 -4.39 -0.55
CA LEU A 99 7.83 -5.13 -1.61
C LEU A 99 7.72 -6.65 -1.39
N ILE A 100 8.02 -7.13 -0.17
CA ILE A 100 7.92 -8.55 0.17
C ILE A 100 6.49 -9.06 -0.03
N LEU A 101 5.49 -8.33 0.45
CA LEU A 101 4.08 -8.69 0.31
C LEU A 101 3.64 -8.73 -1.16
N THR A 102 4.10 -7.76 -1.95
CA THR A 102 3.77 -7.63 -3.37
C THR A 102 4.45 -8.71 -4.21
N TRP A 103 5.72 -9.00 -3.92
CA TRP A 103 6.50 -10.01 -4.64
C TRP A 103 5.96 -11.43 -4.39
N ASN A 104 5.51 -11.71 -3.17
CA ASN A 104 4.94 -13.00 -2.80
C ASN A 104 3.45 -13.14 -3.19
N GLU A 105 2.82 -12.09 -3.71
CA GLU A 105 1.45 -12.21 -4.17
C GLU A 105 1.40 -13.06 -5.45
N PHE A 106 0.68 -14.17 -5.34
CA PHE A 106 0.47 -15.10 -6.44
C PHE A 106 -0.98 -15.16 -6.93
N LEU A 107 -1.95 -15.12 -6.02
CA LEU A 107 -3.32 -15.50 -6.30
C LEU A 107 -4.01 -14.49 -7.24
N PHE A 108 -3.87 -13.20 -6.96
CA PHE A 108 -4.39 -12.18 -7.84
C PHE A 108 -3.61 -12.09 -9.15
N ALA A 109 -2.28 -12.22 -9.07
CA ALA A 109 -1.41 -12.23 -10.23
C ALA A 109 -1.82 -13.31 -11.24
N LEU A 110 -2.09 -14.52 -10.75
CA LEU A 110 -2.46 -15.67 -11.56
C LEU A 110 -3.71 -15.43 -12.40
N LEU A 111 -4.69 -14.72 -11.83
CA LEU A 111 -6.00 -14.55 -12.46
C LEU A 111 -6.16 -13.22 -13.21
N LEU A 112 -5.36 -12.20 -12.89
CA LEU A 112 -5.45 -10.88 -13.49
C LEU A 112 -4.36 -10.62 -14.55
N SER A 113 -3.20 -11.27 -14.47
CA SER A 113 -2.12 -11.07 -15.44
C SER A 113 -2.48 -11.65 -16.82
N GLY A 114 -1.94 -11.00 -17.87
CA GLY A 114 -2.01 -11.45 -19.25
C GLY A 114 -0.71 -12.15 -19.66
N PRO A 115 -0.61 -12.64 -20.91
CA PRO A 115 0.58 -13.35 -21.41
C PRO A 115 1.89 -12.59 -21.18
N ASP A 116 1.89 -11.28 -21.44
CA ASP A 116 3.08 -10.42 -21.37
C ASP A 116 3.24 -9.66 -20.05
N THR A 117 2.36 -9.91 -19.07
CA THR A 117 2.33 -9.20 -17.77
C THR A 117 2.38 -10.14 -16.57
N ARG A 118 2.83 -11.39 -16.79
CA ARG A 118 3.00 -12.38 -15.73
C ARG A 118 4.06 -11.93 -14.74
N THR A 119 3.73 -12.03 -13.46
CA THR A 119 4.71 -11.86 -12.39
C THR A 119 5.63 -13.08 -12.31
N VAL A 120 6.80 -12.92 -11.69
CA VAL A 120 7.77 -14.02 -11.51
C VAL A 120 7.12 -15.26 -10.87
N PRO A 121 6.36 -15.17 -9.76
CA PRO A 121 5.69 -16.35 -9.19
C PRO A 121 4.75 -17.07 -10.15
N VAL A 122 4.00 -16.32 -10.98
CA VAL A 122 3.06 -16.90 -11.95
C VAL A 122 3.81 -17.57 -13.09
N ALA A 123 4.87 -16.94 -13.59
CA ALA A 123 5.69 -17.48 -14.67
C ALA A 123 6.38 -18.80 -14.25
N MET A 124 6.88 -18.88 -13.01
CA MET A 124 7.53 -20.08 -12.49
C MET A 124 6.57 -21.26 -12.32
N ASN A 125 5.29 -21.03 -12.01
CA ASN A 125 4.29 -22.10 -11.89
C ASN A 125 3.83 -22.67 -13.25
N GLN A 126 4.13 -21.98 -14.36
CA GLN A 126 3.74 -22.40 -15.71
C GLN A 126 4.93 -22.94 -16.53
N ALA A 127 6.12 -22.98 -15.93
CA ALA A 127 7.34 -23.57 -16.49
C ALA A 127 7.47 -25.03 -16.05
#